data_AF-A0A7W5TMN7-F1
#
_entry.id   AF-A0A7W5TMN7-F1
#
_cell.length_a   1.000
_cell.length_b   1.000
_cell.length_c   1.000
_cell.angle_alpha   90.00
_cell.angle_beta   90.00
_cell.angle_gamma   90.00
#
_symmetry.space_group_name_H-M   'P 1'
#
loop_
_entity.id
_entity.type
_entity.pdbx_description
1 polymer ?
#
loop_
_entity_poly.entity_id
_entity_poly.type
_entity_poly.pdbx_seq_one_letter_code
_entity_poly.pdbx_strand_id
1 'polypeptide(L)'
;MADRNQTERLGVNAVEAIFLQMGWIFREQTVSDYGIDAHAEPREEGAPTGQLIALQIKTGESYFRKRGNNFVFYGERKHLDYWRRHVLPVFIILHNPATGQTVWQRVEPDLVKERGEGRWSIEIPTDQVLNDAAGDYLRRGISSDPRSVRRVRMLLDLPLMREIMEKQEEDSVFLTVDEWVNKTLNFRKSALFYGDPHGEAVYEFDRWVPFSNLGHFMNESFPWLDFEYAEPIDEGSIEVEGHILEVKVNSLGRAFLEVEEYMENGSVPLDVERWYDRSSDSYAEDDRD
;
A
#
# COMPACT_ATOMS: atom_id res chain seq x y z
N MET A 1 18.39 -29.92 -25.77
CA MET A 1 17.45 -28.93 -25.23
C MET A 1 18.02 -28.51 -23.89
N ALA A 2 18.29 -27.23 -23.67
CA ALA A 2 18.72 -26.77 -22.34
C ALA A 2 17.64 -27.15 -21.31
N ASP A 3 18.05 -27.60 -20.14
CA ASP A 3 17.13 -27.87 -19.05
C ASP A 3 16.42 -26.55 -18.70
N ARG A 4 15.08 -26.56 -18.78
CA ARG A 4 14.27 -25.36 -18.55
C ARG A 4 14.50 -24.82 -17.14
N ASN A 5 14.70 -25.71 -16.16
CA ASN A 5 14.98 -25.35 -14.79
C ASN A 5 16.36 -24.67 -14.66
N GLN A 6 17.37 -25.18 -15.38
CA GLN A 6 18.69 -24.55 -15.44
C GLN A 6 18.63 -23.15 -16.06
N THR A 7 17.83 -22.97 -17.11
CA THR A 7 17.68 -21.66 -17.79
C THR A 7 16.99 -20.64 -16.89
N GLU A 8 15.92 -21.04 -16.20
CA GLU A 8 15.23 -20.18 -15.24
C GLU A 8 16.18 -19.76 -14.09
N ARG A 9 16.93 -20.72 -13.53
CA ARG A 9 17.95 -20.48 -12.49
C ARG A 9 19.03 -19.49 -12.92
N LEU A 10 19.53 -19.58 -14.15
CA LEU A 10 20.53 -18.65 -14.67
C LEU A 10 20.04 -17.20 -14.65
N GLY A 11 18.77 -16.97 -14.98
CA GLY A 11 18.20 -15.62 -14.93
C GLY A 11 17.98 -15.11 -13.52
N VAL A 12 17.52 -15.97 -12.59
CA VAL A 12 17.38 -15.58 -11.18
C VAL A 12 18.74 -15.12 -10.62
N ASN A 13 19.79 -15.92 -10.84
CA ASN A 13 21.14 -15.59 -10.38
C ASN A 13 21.68 -14.30 -11.01
N ALA A 14 21.42 -14.08 -12.32
CA ALA A 14 21.85 -12.87 -13.00
C ALA A 14 21.16 -11.61 -12.45
N VAL A 15 19.85 -11.70 -12.21
CA VAL A 15 19.05 -10.60 -11.65
C VAL A 15 19.44 -10.33 -10.20
N GLU A 16 19.62 -11.38 -9.39
CA GLU A 16 20.13 -11.26 -8.02
C GLU A 16 21.47 -10.52 -7.99
N ALA A 17 22.43 -10.93 -8.82
CA ALA A 17 23.74 -10.29 -8.91
C ALA A 17 23.63 -8.80 -9.21
N ILE A 18 22.73 -8.39 -10.11
CA ILE A 18 22.49 -6.98 -10.43
C ILE A 18 21.94 -6.24 -9.21
N PHE A 19 20.92 -6.77 -8.51
CA PHE A 19 20.38 -6.11 -7.31
C PHE A 19 21.41 -6.02 -6.16
N LEU A 20 22.24 -7.05 -5.99
CA LEU A 20 23.33 -7.04 -5.01
C LEU A 20 24.39 -5.97 -5.35
N GLN A 21 24.71 -5.78 -6.64
CA GLN A 21 25.59 -4.70 -7.10
C GLN A 21 25.01 -3.31 -6.81
N MET A 22 23.69 -3.15 -6.93
CA MET A 22 23.00 -1.93 -6.53
C MET A 22 22.97 -1.72 -4.99
N GLY A 23 23.41 -2.70 -4.20
CA GLY A 23 23.35 -2.66 -2.73
C GLY A 23 21.98 -3.00 -2.14
N TRP A 24 21.10 -3.62 -2.92
CA TRP A 24 19.76 -4.02 -2.47
C TRP A 24 19.80 -5.40 -1.80
N ILE A 25 18.80 -5.67 -0.96
CA ILE A 25 18.52 -7.02 -0.45
C ILE A 25 17.69 -7.75 -1.50
N PHE A 26 18.09 -8.96 -1.86
CA PHE A 26 17.35 -9.83 -2.77
C PHE A 26 16.89 -11.07 -2.01
N ARG A 27 15.63 -11.48 -2.22
CA ARG A 27 14.99 -12.63 -1.56
C ARG A 27 14.24 -13.46 -2.59
N GLU A 28 14.85 -14.55 -3.04
CA GLU A 28 14.19 -15.51 -3.94
C GLU A 28 12.98 -16.16 -3.27
N GLN A 29 11.92 -16.41 -4.03
CA GLN A 29 10.75 -17.19 -3.63
C GLN A 29 10.88 -18.61 -4.18
N THR A 30 11.08 -19.59 -3.29
CA THR A 30 11.32 -21.00 -3.67
C THR A 30 10.04 -21.77 -4.02
N VAL A 31 8.87 -21.20 -3.73
CA VAL A 31 7.55 -21.73 -4.09
C VAL A 31 6.81 -20.64 -4.86
N SER A 32 6.59 -20.83 -6.17
CA SER A 32 5.92 -19.85 -7.02
C SER A 32 4.77 -20.48 -7.79
N ASP A 33 3.57 -20.43 -7.22
CA ASP A 33 2.35 -20.94 -7.88
C ASP A 33 1.69 -19.88 -8.79
N TYR A 34 2.02 -18.59 -8.61
CA TYR A 34 1.35 -17.47 -9.29
C TYR A 34 2.30 -16.54 -10.06
N GLY A 35 3.53 -16.98 -10.33
CA GLY A 35 4.59 -16.09 -10.77
C GLY A 35 5.10 -15.24 -9.60
N ILE A 36 5.97 -14.26 -9.72
CA ILE A 36 6.81 -13.75 -8.61
C ILE A 36 7.86 -14.79 -8.21
N ASP A 37 9.08 -14.50 -8.65
CA ASP A 37 10.25 -15.32 -8.46
C ASP A 37 11.14 -14.77 -7.33
N ALA A 38 11.03 -13.46 -7.04
CA ALA A 38 11.80 -12.82 -5.97
C ALA A 38 11.17 -11.53 -5.46
N HIS A 39 11.62 -11.10 -4.29
CA HIS A 39 11.45 -9.75 -3.77
C HIS A 39 12.81 -9.04 -3.71
N ALA A 40 12.83 -7.75 -4.01
CA ALA A 40 14.00 -6.90 -3.81
C ALA A 40 13.66 -5.70 -2.92
N GLU A 41 14.61 -5.26 -2.11
CA GLU A 41 14.43 -4.18 -1.15
C GLU A 41 15.67 -3.28 -1.12
N PRO A 42 15.51 -1.95 -1.28
CA PRO A 42 16.64 -1.05 -1.18
C PRO A 42 17.18 -0.98 0.25
N ARG A 43 18.46 -0.61 0.35
CA ARG A 43 19.05 -0.16 1.62
C ARG A 43 19.29 1.34 1.59
N GLU A 44 19.12 1.98 2.73
CA GLU A 44 19.51 3.37 3.01
C GLU A 44 20.32 3.38 4.30
N GLU A 45 21.50 4.00 4.26
CA GLU A 45 22.43 4.06 5.41
C GLU A 45 22.74 2.68 6.03
N GLY A 46 22.70 1.62 5.21
CA GLY A 46 22.94 0.24 5.63
C GLY A 46 21.72 -0.49 6.21
N ALA A 47 20.58 0.19 6.38
CA ALA A 47 19.34 -0.39 6.88
C ALA A 47 18.36 -0.74 5.72
N PRO A 48 17.58 -1.83 5.84
CA PRO A 48 16.44 -2.10 4.95
C PRO A 48 15.40 -0.98 5.03
N THR A 49 14.88 -0.51 3.89
CA THR A 49 13.92 0.60 3.86
C THR A 49 12.46 0.18 4.10
N GLY A 50 12.14 -1.11 4.06
CA GLY A 50 10.78 -1.63 4.04
C GLY A 50 10.05 -1.43 2.71
N GLN A 51 10.70 -0.87 1.69
CA GLN A 51 10.12 -0.60 0.38
C GLN A 51 10.39 -1.77 -0.58
N LEU A 52 9.62 -2.84 -0.45
CA LEU A 52 9.82 -4.04 -1.27
C LEU A 52 9.19 -3.89 -2.66
N ILE A 53 9.86 -4.46 -3.66
CA ILE A 53 9.29 -4.74 -4.99
C ILE A 53 9.21 -6.24 -5.23
N ALA A 54 8.20 -6.65 -5.99
CA ALA A 54 8.03 -8.03 -6.43
C ALA A 54 8.51 -8.18 -7.87
N LEU A 55 9.23 -9.26 -8.15
CA LEU A 55 9.92 -9.49 -9.41
C LEU A 55 9.42 -10.78 -10.05
N GLN A 56 8.93 -10.68 -11.29
CA GLN A 56 8.82 -11.83 -12.18
C GLN A 56 10.00 -11.81 -13.15
N ILE A 57 10.78 -12.88 -13.17
CA ILE A 57 11.95 -13.07 -14.02
C ILE A 57 11.60 -14.07 -15.12
N LYS A 58 11.82 -13.68 -16.37
CA LYS A 58 11.65 -14.53 -17.55
C LYS A 58 12.94 -14.61 -18.33
N THR A 59 13.47 -15.82 -18.46
CA THR A 59 14.80 -16.05 -19.02
C THR A 59 14.72 -16.75 -20.37
N GLY A 60 15.37 -16.20 -21.38
CA GLY A 60 15.52 -16.82 -22.69
C GLY A 60 15.50 -15.82 -23.85
N GLU A 61 16.19 -16.17 -24.93
CA GLU A 61 16.26 -15.37 -26.16
C GLU A 61 14.88 -15.12 -26.80
N SER A 62 13.93 -16.04 -26.60
CA SER A 62 12.58 -15.95 -27.15
C SER A 62 11.79 -14.73 -26.67
N TYR A 63 12.14 -14.18 -25.50
CA TYR A 63 11.51 -12.97 -24.95
C TYR A 63 12.03 -11.67 -25.60
N PHE A 64 13.16 -11.72 -26.30
CA PHE A 64 13.83 -10.54 -26.89
C PHE A 64 13.41 -10.29 -28.35
N ARG A 65 12.16 -10.61 -28.68
CA ARG A 65 11.58 -10.30 -29.99
C ARG A 65 11.12 -8.85 -30.04
N LYS A 66 11.69 -8.07 -30.95
CA LYS A 66 11.33 -6.65 -31.13
C LYS A 66 9.96 -6.51 -31.79
N ARG A 67 9.18 -5.54 -31.32
CA ARG A 67 7.99 -4.99 -31.99
C ARG A 67 8.12 -3.48 -31.99
N GLY A 68 8.41 -2.90 -33.16
CA GLY A 68 8.86 -1.50 -33.22
C GLY A 68 10.21 -1.35 -32.50
N ASN A 69 10.29 -0.39 -31.57
CA ASN A 69 11.51 -0.08 -30.80
C ASN A 69 11.60 -0.83 -29.46
N ASN A 70 10.57 -1.60 -29.09
CA ASN A 70 10.45 -2.25 -27.79
C ASN A 70 10.47 -3.77 -27.92
N PHE A 71 10.74 -4.46 -26.81
CA PHE A 71 10.39 -5.88 -26.65
C PHE A 71 8.93 -6.01 -26.23
N VAL A 72 8.35 -7.20 -26.42
CA VAL A 72 6.97 -7.47 -25.99
C VAL A 72 6.89 -8.76 -25.23
N PHE A 73 6.41 -8.66 -23.99
CA PHE A 73 6.05 -9.82 -23.20
C PHE A 73 4.57 -10.14 -23.40
N TYR A 74 4.25 -11.43 -23.53
CA TYR A 74 2.89 -11.94 -23.59
C TYR A 74 2.64 -12.82 -22.37
N GLY A 75 1.54 -12.56 -21.66
CA GLY A 75 1.19 -13.30 -20.44
C GLY A 75 -0.22 -13.88 -20.50
N GLU A 76 -0.48 -14.77 -19.53
CA GLU A 76 -1.81 -15.31 -19.24
C GLU A 76 -2.58 -14.42 -18.27
N ARG A 77 -3.91 -14.35 -18.41
CA ARG A 77 -4.79 -13.55 -17.56
C ARG A 77 -4.60 -13.79 -16.07
N LYS A 78 -4.46 -15.06 -15.65
CA LYS A 78 -4.31 -15.45 -14.24
C LYS A 78 -3.14 -14.74 -13.54
N HIS A 79 -2.01 -14.57 -14.24
CA HIS A 79 -0.84 -13.90 -13.70
C HIS A 79 -1.07 -12.39 -13.63
N LEU A 80 -1.70 -11.79 -14.65
CA LEU A 80 -2.04 -10.36 -14.62
C LEU A 80 -3.01 -10.03 -13.49
N ASP A 81 -4.05 -10.84 -13.30
CA ASP A 81 -5.02 -10.65 -12.21
C ASP A 81 -4.37 -10.80 -10.84
N TYR A 82 -3.38 -11.69 -10.69
CA TYR A 82 -2.58 -11.81 -9.47
C TYR A 82 -1.69 -10.57 -9.27
N TRP A 83 -0.92 -10.17 -10.30
CA TRP A 83 0.01 -9.04 -10.23
C TRP A 83 -0.69 -7.70 -9.97
N ARG A 84 -1.88 -7.47 -10.57
CA ARG A 84 -2.67 -6.25 -10.36
C ARG A 84 -3.23 -6.11 -8.94
N ARG A 85 -3.45 -7.23 -8.25
CA ARG A 85 -3.90 -7.27 -6.85
C ARG A 85 -2.74 -7.38 -5.86
N HIS A 86 -1.51 -7.47 -6.37
CA HIS A 86 -0.34 -7.63 -5.53
C HIS A 86 -0.06 -6.33 -4.79
N VAL A 87 0.08 -6.40 -3.47
CA VAL A 87 0.29 -5.22 -2.61
C VAL A 87 1.63 -4.54 -2.91
N LEU A 88 2.65 -5.33 -3.27
CA LEU A 88 3.92 -4.79 -3.73
C LEU A 88 3.87 -4.47 -5.24
N PRO A 89 4.51 -3.38 -5.70
CA PRO A 89 4.70 -3.12 -7.12
C PRO A 89 5.40 -4.31 -7.78
N VAL A 90 4.81 -4.79 -8.87
CA VAL A 90 5.32 -5.92 -9.64
C VAL A 90 6.11 -5.43 -10.85
N PHE A 91 7.32 -5.96 -11.03
CA PHE A 91 8.16 -5.73 -12.19
C PHE A 91 8.34 -7.02 -12.97
N ILE A 92 8.15 -6.95 -14.28
CA ILE A 92 8.56 -8.01 -15.20
C ILE A 92 9.99 -7.73 -15.65
N ILE A 93 10.86 -8.72 -15.48
CA ILE A 93 12.27 -8.70 -15.85
C ILE A 93 12.49 -9.76 -16.93
N LEU A 94 13.07 -9.36 -18.06
CA LEU A 94 13.52 -10.27 -19.09
C LEU A 94 15.04 -10.39 -19.02
N HIS A 95 15.55 -11.61 -19.00
CA HIS A 95 16.99 -11.88 -19.08
C HIS A 95 17.32 -12.71 -20.33
N ASN A 96 18.28 -12.23 -21.12
CA ASN A 96 18.83 -12.96 -22.25
C ASN A 96 20.14 -13.64 -21.85
N PRO A 97 20.16 -14.97 -21.67
CA PRO A 97 21.38 -15.67 -21.23
C PRO A 97 22.48 -15.68 -22.28
N ALA A 98 22.18 -15.47 -23.57
CA ALA A 98 23.17 -15.46 -24.64
C ALA A 98 23.92 -14.13 -24.74
N THR A 99 23.26 -13.01 -24.43
CA THR A 99 23.86 -11.66 -24.51
C THR A 99 24.15 -11.04 -23.15
N GLY A 100 23.62 -11.61 -22.07
CA GLY A 100 23.64 -11.03 -20.72
C GLY A 100 22.69 -9.84 -20.55
N GLN A 101 21.93 -9.47 -21.58
CA GLN A 101 21.03 -8.32 -21.51
C GLN A 101 19.87 -8.59 -20.54
N THR A 102 19.68 -7.69 -19.59
CA THR A 102 18.57 -7.71 -18.65
C THR A 102 17.78 -6.43 -18.78
N VAL A 103 16.50 -6.52 -19.11
CA VAL A 103 15.58 -5.38 -19.24
C VAL A 103 14.37 -5.57 -18.35
N TRP A 104 13.70 -4.49 -17.98
CA TRP A 104 12.59 -4.53 -17.05
C TRP A 104 11.46 -3.59 -17.47
N GLN A 105 10.28 -3.80 -16.90
CA GLN A 105 9.14 -2.88 -16.98
C GLN A 105 8.24 -3.06 -15.75
N ARG A 106 7.66 -1.96 -15.27
CA ARG A 106 6.64 -2.02 -14.20
C ARG A 106 5.31 -2.49 -14.78
N VAL A 107 4.64 -3.42 -14.10
CA VAL A 107 3.32 -3.89 -14.51
C VAL A 107 2.28 -2.87 -14.06
N GLU A 108 1.83 -2.02 -14.99
CA GLU A 108 0.81 -0.99 -14.75
C GLU A 108 -0.41 -1.18 -15.64
N PRO A 109 -1.63 -0.86 -15.18
CA PRO A 109 -2.85 -0.97 -15.97
C PRO A 109 -2.74 -0.29 -17.34
N ASP A 110 -2.21 0.93 -17.40
CA ASP A 110 -2.10 1.74 -18.62
C ASP A 110 -1.06 1.22 -19.62
N LEU A 111 -0.10 0.40 -19.16
CA LEU A 111 0.92 -0.21 -20.00
C LEU A 111 0.50 -1.59 -20.53
N VAL A 112 -0.57 -2.16 -19.97
CA VAL A 112 -1.06 -3.49 -20.32
C VAL A 112 -2.10 -3.41 -21.43
N LYS A 113 -1.82 -4.08 -22.54
CA LYS A 113 -2.75 -4.24 -23.66
C LYS A 113 -3.40 -5.61 -23.58
N GLU A 114 -4.64 -5.64 -23.11
CA GLU A 114 -5.47 -6.85 -23.10
C GLU A 114 -5.94 -7.22 -24.51
N ARG A 115 -6.06 -8.51 -24.78
CA ARG A 115 -6.56 -9.07 -26.04
C ARG A 115 -7.65 -10.11 -25.73
N GLY A 116 -8.42 -10.50 -26.75
CA GLY A 116 -9.36 -11.61 -26.64
C GLY A 116 -8.69 -12.90 -26.13
N GLU A 117 -9.49 -13.79 -25.54
CA GLU A 117 -9.07 -15.12 -25.02
C GLU A 117 -8.15 -15.07 -23.78
N GLY A 118 -8.20 -14.01 -22.96
CA GLY A 118 -7.43 -13.95 -21.71
C GLY A 118 -5.92 -13.81 -21.93
N ARG A 119 -5.49 -13.38 -23.11
CA ARG A 119 -4.10 -13.02 -23.41
C ARG A 119 -3.91 -11.53 -23.22
N TRP A 120 -2.73 -11.15 -22.75
CA TRP A 120 -2.35 -9.75 -22.63
C TRP A 120 -0.90 -9.57 -23.03
N SER A 121 -0.52 -8.33 -23.29
CA SER A 121 0.86 -7.97 -23.61
C SER A 121 1.27 -6.67 -22.96
N ILE A 122 2.56 -6.55 -22.67
CA ILE A 122 3.20 -5.30 -22.21
C ILE A 122 4.45 -5.05 -23.04
N GLU A 123 4.68 -3.79 -23.39
CA GLU A 123 5.88 -3.36 -24.09
C GLU A 123 6.98 -3.03 -23.08
N ILE A 124 8.17 -3.57 -23.34
CA ILE A 124 9.36 -3.42 -22.51
C ILE A 124 10.39 -2.62 -23.31
N PRO A 125 10.61 -1.34 -22.98
CA PRO A 125 11.56 -0.50 -23.70
C PRO A 125 12.96 -1.09 -23.71
N THR A 126 13.65 -0.97 -24.85
CA THR A 126 14.98 -1.56 -25.03
C THR A 126 16.07 -0.84 -24.23
N ASP A 127 15.81 0.39 -23.82
CA ASP A 127 16.65 1.26 -23.00
C ASP A 127 16.38 1.13 -21.49
N GLN A 128 15.29 0.47 -21.07
CA GLN A 128 15.05 0.09 -19.66
C GLN A 128 15.91 -1.12 -19.27
N VAL A 129 17.23 -0.94 -19.31
CA VAL A 129 18.22 -1.94 -18.89
C VAL A 129 18.26 -1.98 -17.36
N LEU A 130 18.30 -3.18 -16.78
CA LEU A 130 18.46 -3.37 -15.33
C LEU A 130 19.94 -3.23 -14.98
N ASN A 131 20.30 -2.10 -14.38
CA ASN A 131 21.65 -1.76 -13.93
C ASN A 131 21.56 -0.72 -12.80
N ASP A 132 22.70 -0.27 -12.26
CA ASP A 132 22.74 0.70 -11.15
C ASP A 132 21.91 1.96 -11.40
N ALA A 133 21.87 2.46 -12.65
CA ALA A 133 21.08 3.65 -12.99
C ALA A 133 19.56 3.41 -12.93
N ALA A 134 19.11 2.16 -13.03
CA ALA A 134 17.70 1.81 -12.86
C ALA A 134 17.23 1.89 -11.39
N GLY A 135 18.16 1.82 -10.43
CA GLY A 135 17.84 1.77 -8.99
C GLY A 135 16.94 2.91 -8.52
N ASP A 136 17.24 4.15 -8.94
CA ASP A 136 16.44 5.33 -8.60
C ASP A 136 15.01 5.24 -9.15
N TYR A 137 14.85 4.72 -10.37
CA TYR A 137 13.52 4.55 -10.95
C TYR A 137 12.75 3.45 -10.23
N LEU A 138 13.39 2.30 -9.98
CA LEU A 138 12.77 1.19 -9.27
C LEU A 138 12.29 1.64 -7.88
N ARG A 139 13.07 2.49 -7.18
CA ARG A 139 12.64 3.13 -5.92
C ARG A 139 11.43 4.03 -6.11
N ARG A 140 11.45 4.94 -7.09
CA ARG A 140 10.34 5.87 -7.37
C ARG A 140 9.06 5.19 -7.86
N GLY A 141 9.20 4.04 -8.53
CA GLY A 141 8.11 3.20 -9.00
C GLY A 141 7.51 2.32 -7.90
N ILE A 142 8.08 2.30 -6.70
CA ILE A 142 7.36 1.85 -5.52
C ILE A 142 6.40 3.00 -5.18
N SER A 143 5.13 2.71 -4.94
CA SER A 143 4.22 3.66 -4.31
C SER A 143 4.73 3.95 -2.88
N SER A 144 5.82 4.70 -2.81
CA SER A 144 6.76 4.85 -1.69
C SER A 144 6.76 6.26 -1.14
N ASP A 145 5.97 7.14 -1.75
CA ASP A 145 5.74 8.42 -1.13
C ASP A 145 4.97 8.16 0.18
N PRO A 146 5.39 8.72 1.33
CA PRO A 146 4.74 8.46 2.62
C PRO A 146 3.21 8.66 2.62
N ARG A 147 2.66 9.44 1.68
CA ARG A 147 1.21 9.61 1.54
C ARG A 147 0.51 8.33 1.07
N SER A 148 1.12 7.57 0.17
CA SER A 148 0.54 6.31 -0.33
C SER A 148 0.54 5.21 0.73
N VAL A 149 1.62 5.08 1.49
CA VAL A 149 1.69 4.15 2.64
C VAL A 149 0.66 4.53 3.71
N ARG A 150 0.58 5.82 4.06
CA ARG A 150 -0.44 6.31 5.01
C ARG A 150 -1.86 6.06 4.51
N ARG A 151 -2.14 6.24 3.22
CA ARG A 151 -3.45 5.94 2.64
C ARG A 151 -3.81 4.47 2.79
N VAL A 152 -2.91 3.55 2.46
CA VAL A 152 -3.17 2.10 2.61
C VAL A 152 -3.41 1.73 4.07
N ARG A 153 -2.63 2.27 5.01
CA ARG A 153 -2.86 2.04 6.45
C ARG A 153 -4.24 2.52 6.89
N MET A 154 -4.61 3.74 6.52
CA MET A 154 -5.96 4.28 6.80
C MET A 154 -7.07 3.40 6.19
N LEU A 155 -6.89 2.89 4.96
CA LEU A 155 -7.86 1.99 4.34
C LEU A 155 -8.01 0.67 5.11
N LEU A 156 -6.92 0.10 5.63
CA LEU A 156 -6.96 -1.15 6.39
C LEU A 156 -7.68 -0.99 7.74
N ASP A 157 -7.62 0.21 8.33
CA ASP A 157 -8.29 0.53 9.58
C ASP A 157 -9.78 0.93 9.38
N LEU A 158 -10.26 1.07 8.13
CA LEU A 158 -11.61 1.56 7.82
C LEU A 158 -12.75 0.83 8.58
N PRO A 159 -12.78 -0.52 8.69
CA PRO A 159 -13.82 -1.20 9.47
C PRO A 159 -13.78 -0.81 10.94
N LEU A 160 -12.58 -0.69 11.52
CA LEU A 160 -12.39 -0.30 12.90
C LEU A 160 -12.78 1.16 13.14
N MET A 161 -12.48 2.06 12.20
CA MET A 161 -12.93 3.46 12.28
C MET A 161 -14.45 3.56 12.32
N ARG A 162 -15.15 2.79 11.47
CA ARG A 162 -16.63 2.74 11.45
C ARG A 162 -17.18 2.22 12.78
N GLU A 163 -16.60 1.15 13.29
CA GLU A 163 -17.03 0.56 14.57
C GLU A 163 -16.82 1.51 15.75
N ILE A 164 -15.65 2.15 15.86
CA ILE A 164 -15.39 3.12 16.94
C ILE A 164 -16.29 4.35 16.79
N MET A 165 -16.58 4.82 15.57
CA MET A 165 -17.52 5.92 15.34
C MET A 165 -18.91 5.63 15.92
N GLU A 166 -19.41 4.40 15.79
CA GLU A 166 -20.69 3.97 16.39
C GLU A 166 -20.54 3.80 17.91
N LYS A 167 -19.48 3.12 18.36
CA LYS A 167 -19.30 2.77 19.77
C LYS A 167 -19.03 3.96 20.67
N GLN A 168 -18.30 4.97 20.19
CA GLN A 168 -18.00 6.17 20.96
C GLN A 168 -19.24 7.03 21.27
N GLU A 169 -20.39 6.78 20.60
CA GLU A 169 -21.69 7.40 20.94
C GLU A 169 -22.40 6.66 22.08
N GLU A 170 -22.10 5.37 22.25
CA GLU A 170 -22.72 4.50 23.25
C GLU A 170 -21.91 4.43 24.55
N ASP A 171 -20.58 4.35 24.43
CA ASP A 171 -19.67 4.08 25.55
C ASP A 171 -18.28 4.68 25.32
N SER A 172 -17.48 4.80 26.38
CA SER A 172 -16.08 5.19 26.26
C SER A 172 -15.26 4.09 25.57
N VAL A 173 -14.34 4.51 24.70
CA VAL A 173 -13.43 3.61 23.98
C VAL A 173 -12.02 3.83 24.51
N PHE A 174 -11.35 2.75 24.90
CA PHE A 174 -10.01 2.81 25.45
C PHE A 174 -9.01 2.07 24.58
N LEU A 175 -7.80 2.62 24.47
CA LEU A 175 -6.64 1.99 23.87
C LEU A 175 -5.54 1.88 24.93
N THR A 176 -5.07 0.68 25.19
CA THR A 176 -3.87 0.47 26.00
C THR A 176 -2.65 0.30 25.10
N VAL A 177 -1.49 0.76 25.56
CA VAL A 177 -0.21 0.64 24.83
C VAL A 177 0.92 0.40 25.83
N ASP A 178 1.71 -0.65 25.60
CA ASP A 178 2.92 -0.91 26.40
C ASP A 178 4.14 -0.19 25.80
N GLU A 179 4.83 0.63 26.60
CA GLU A 179 6.11 1.23 26.24
C GLU A 179 7.27 0.64 27.05
N TRP A 180 8.17 -0.05 26.36
CA TRP A 180 9.38 -0.64 26.92
C TRP A 180 10.55 0.35 26.86
N VAL A 181 10.67 1.18 27.89
CA VAL A 181 11.57 2.36 27.94
C VAL A 181 13.06 2.05 27.68
N ASN A 182 13.50 0.81 27.96
CA ASN A 182 14.89 0.39 27.80
C ASN A 182 15.16 -0.47 26.54
N LYS A 183 14.22 -0.54 25.58
CA LYS A 183 14.33 -1.41 24.40
C LYS A 183 14.19 -0.59 23.12
N THR A 184 14.94 -0.97 22.07
CA THR A 184 14.88 -0.27 20.76
C THR A 184 13.52 -0.43 20.07
N LEU A 185 12.88 -1.59 20.21
CA LEU A 185 11.47 -1.79 19.87
C LEU A 185 10.64 -1.54 21.14
N ASN A 186 10.41 -0.26 21.43
CA ASN A 186 9.83 0.19 22.69
C ASN A 186 8.30 0.07 22.71
N PHE A 187 7.59 0.50 21.66
CA PHE A 187 6.13 0.36 21.64
C PHE A 187 5.73 -1.04 21.23
N ARG A 188 4.98 -1.68 22.12
CA ARG A 188 4.49 -3.04 21.98
C ARG A 188 3.01 -3.09 22.29
N LYS A 189 2.41 -4.24 21.99
CA LYS A 189 1.08 -4.69 22.45
C LYS A 189 0.11 -3.54 22.70
N SER A 190 -0.73 -3.27 21.71
CA SER A 190 -1.88 -2.38 21.93
C SER A 190 -3.14 -3.19 22.04
N ALA A 191 -4.09 -2.76 22.87
CA ALA A 191 -5.39 -3.41 22.97
C ALA A 191 -6.52 -2.40 23.05
N LEU A 192 -7.64 -2.68 22.39
CA LEU A 192 -8.82 -1.83 22.38
C LEU A 192 -9.89 -2.41 23.30
N PHE A 193 -10.56 -1.53 24.05
CA PHE A 193 -11.61 -1.88 25.00
C PHE A 193 -12.82 -0.95 24.84
N TYR A 194 -14.01 -1.45 25.16
CA TYR A 194 -15.23 -0.67 25.24
C TYR A 194 -15.73 -0.66 26.69
N GLY A 195 -15.98 0.53 27.24
CA GLY A 195 -16.51 0.77 28.59
C GLY A 195 -15.52 0.59 29.74
N ASP A 196 -14.71 -0.48 29.73
CA ASP A 196 -13.75 -0.79 30.80
C ASP A 196 -12.35 -1.10 30.25
N PRO A 197 -11.32 -0.27 30.52
CA PRO A 197 -9.95 -0.50 30.05
C PRO A 197 -9.25 -1.70 30.70
N HIS A 198 -9.80 -2.27 31.77
CA HIS A 198 -9.28 -3.47 32.44
C HIS A 198 -10.12 -4.72 32.16
N GLY A 199 -11.12 -4.59 31.27
CA GLY A 199 -12.02 -5.66 30.86
C GLY A 199 -11.40 -6.64 29.85
N GLU A 200 -12.26 -7.30 29.08
CA GLU A 200 -11.83 -8.15 27.97
C GLU A 200 -11.46 -7.28 26.75
N ALA A 201 -10.25 -7.45 26.23
CA ALA A 201 -9.82 -6.76 25.03
C ALA A 201 -10.68 -7.17 23.83
N VAL A 202 -11.23 -6.19 23.13
CA VAL A 202 -12.02 -6.39 21.91
C VAL A 202 -11.07 -6.69 20.74
N TYR A 203 -9.96 -5.97 20.68
CA TYR A 203 -8.91 -6.16 19.69
C TYR A 203 -7.53 -6.13 20.35
N GLU A 204 -6.65 -7.00 19.88
CA GLU A 204 -5.23 -6.99 20.25
C GLU A 204 -4.37 -6.76 19.01
N PHE A 205 -3.41 -5.83 19.14
CA PHE A 205 -2.45 -5.47 18.11
C PHE A 205 -1.05 -5.85 18.59
N ASP A 206 -0.60 -7.07 18.27
CA ASP A 206 0.75 -7.53 18.60
C ASP A 206 1.78 -7.00 17.58
N ARG A 207 2.14 -5.72 17.73
CA ARG A 207 3.17 -5.04 16.92
C ARG A 207 4.32 -4.59 17.80
N TRP A 208 5.53 -4.64 17.25
CA TRP A 208 6.77 -4.27 17.94
C TRP A 208 7.45 -3.22 17.08
N VAL A 209 7.37 -1.95 17.50
CA VAL A 209 7.73 -0.82 16.64
C VAL A 209 8.58 0.21 17.40
N PRO A 210 9.59 0.81 16.74
CA PRO A 210 10.43 1.82 17.36
C PRO A 210 9.83 3.22 17.15
N PHE A 211 9.52 3.93 18.24
CA PHE A 211 9.15 5.36 18.17
C PHE A 211 9.77 6.16 19.31
N SER A 212 9.93 7.46 19.10
CA SER A 212 10.58 8.34 20.09
C SER A 212 9.73 8.66 21.32
N ASN A 213 8.40 8.55 21.20
CA ASN A 213 7.42 8.82 22.27
C ASN A 213 6.03 8.36 21.83
N LEU A 214 5.07 8.34 22.77
CA LEU A 214 3.69 7.92 22.55
C LEU A 214 3.00 8.73 21.45
N GLY A 215 3.21 10.05 21.40
CA GLY A 215 2.59 10.91 20.38
C GLY A 215 3.03 10.54 18.95
N HIS A 216 4.32 10.24 18.75
CA HIS A 216 4.82 9.76 17.46
C HIS A 216 4.24 8.37 17.13
N PHE A 217 4.17 7.46 18.11
CA PHE A 217 3.53 6.15 17.93
C PHE A 217 2.07 6.29 17.48
N MET A 218 1.28 7.13 18.17
CA MET A 218 -0.14 7.36 17.87
C MET A 218 -0.30 7.99 16.48
N ASN A 219 0.50 8.99 16.13
CA ASN A 219 0.42 9.63 14.82
C ASN A 219 0.77 8.70 13.64
N GLU A 220 1.61 7.68 13.84
CA GLU A 220 2.00 6.75 12.77
C GLU A 220 1.17 5.45 12.75
N SER A 221 0.64 5.04 13.91
CA SER A 221 -0.08 3.77 14.08
C SER A 221 -1.59 3.95 14.09
N PHE A 222 -2.10 5.07 14.61
CA PHE A 222 -3.52 5.40 14.74
C PHE A 222 -3.78 6.91 14.47
N PRO A 223 -3.35 7.46 13.32
CA PRO A 223 -3.46 8.91 13.02
C PRO A 223 -4.88 9.47 13.05
N TRP A 224 -5.88 8.60 13.01
CA TRP A 224 -7.31 8.91 12.97
C TRP A 224 -7.96 8.93 14.36
N LEU A 225 -7.19 8.73 15.43
CA LEU A 225 -7.64 8.85 16.82
C LEU A 225 -7.08 10.13 17.47
N ASP A 226 -7.95 10.84 18.18
CA ASP A 226 -7.54 11.72 19.27
C ASP A 226 -7.52 10.90 20.57
N PHE A 227 -6.68 11.29 21.52
CA PHE A 227 -6.57 10.58 22.78
C PHE A 227 -6.30 11.50 23.96
N GLU A 228 -6.76 11.06 25.13
CA GLU A 228 -6.42 11.62 26.44
C GLU A 228 -6.05 10.48 27.39
N TYR A 229 -5.20 10.74 28.38
CA TYR A 229 -4.93 9.74 29.41
C TYR A 229 -6.18 9.49 30.25
N ALA A 230 -6.66 8.25 30.26
CA ALA A 230 -7.74 7.84 31.13
C ALA A 230 -7.24 7.61 32.57
N GLU A 231 -6.01 7.13 32.70
CA GLU A 231 -5.37 6.83 33.99
C GLU A 231 -3.91 7.32 34.01
N PRO A 232 -3.33 7.58 35.20
CA PRO A 232 -1.90 7.79 35.34
C PRO A 232 -1.11 6.58 34.84
N ILE A 233 0.09 6.81 34.33
CA ILE A 233 0.99 5.75 33.86
C ILE A 233 1.28 4.78 35.02
N ASP A 234 1.01 3.50 34.79
CA ASP A 234 1.42 2.45 35.72
C ASP A 234 2.93 2.20 35.58
N GLU A 235 3.71 2.65 36.58
CA GLU A 235 5.17 2.46 36.66
C GLU A 235 5.57 1.06 37.19
N GLY A 236 4.63 0.11 37.30
CA GLY A 236 4.71 -1.13 38.07
C GLY A 236 5.92 -2.05 37.87
N SER A 237 6.79 -1.80 36.89
CA SER A 237 8.02 -2.58 36.70
C SER A 237 9.31 -1.78 36.43
N ILE A 238 9.30 -0.43 36.34
CA ILE A 238 10.43 0.42 35.88
C ILE A 238 10.87 0.13 34.42
N GLU A 239 10.54 -1.04 33.86
CA GLU A 239 10.92 -1.49 32.52
C GLU A 239 9.81 -1.28 31.47
N VAL A 240 8.54 -1.26 31.91
CA VAL A 240 7.36 -1.07 31.07
C VAL A 240 6.49 0.03 31.66
N GLU A 241 6.14 1.00 30.83
CA GLU A 241 5.13 2.03 31.09
C GLU A 241 3.84 1.62 30.37
N GLY A 242 2.77 1.39 31.14
CA GLY A 242 1.44 1.08 30.60
C GLY A 242 0.64 2.36 30.37
N HIS A 243 0.34 2.66 29.11
CA HIS A 243 -0.48 3.81 28.73
C HIS A 243 -1.93 3.37 28.58
N ILE A 244 -2.84 3.96 29.36
CA ILE A 244 -4.29 3.74 29.21
C ILE A 244 -4.92 5.04 28.70
N LEU A 245 -5.42 4.99 27.46
CA LEU A 245 -5.87 6.17 26.73
C LEU A 245 -7.37 6.05 26.45
N GLU A 246 -8.15 7.07 26.78
CA GLU A 246 -9.48 7.22 26.19
C GLU A 246 -9.31 7.81 24.79
N VAL A 247 -9.91 7.18 23.78
CA VAL A 247 -9.71 7.51 22.37
C VAL A 247 -11.02 7.82 21.67
N LYS A 248 -10.98 8.74 20.70
CA LYS A 248 -12.13 9.07 19.85
C LYS A 248 -11.67 9.24 18.41
N VAL A 249 -12.50 8.88 17.45
CA VAL A 249 -12.22 9.18 16.04
C VAL A 249 -12.11 10.70 15.89
N ASN A 250 -11.03 11.17 15.29
CA ASN A 250 -10.75 12.59 15.12
C ASN A 250 -11.33 13.11 13.80
N SER A 251 -11.09 14.39 13.49
CA SER A 251 -11.57 15.00 12.24
C SER A 251 -10.95 14.37 10.99
N LEU A 252 -9.72 13.85 11.06
CA LEU A 252 -9.07 13.17 9.95
C LEU A 252 -9.76 11.83 9.65
N GLY A 253 -10.05 11.03 10.68
CA GLY A 253 -10.78 9.77 10.55
C GLY A 253 -12.18 9.97 9.97
N ARG A 254 -12.93 10.96 10.48
CA ARG A 254 -14.25 11.34 9.94
C ARG A 254 -14.20 11.74 8.47
N ALA A 255 -13.28 12.63 8.09
CA ALA A 255 -13.12 13.04 6.69
C ALA A 255 -12.72 11.87 5.78
N PHE A 256 -11.91 10.94 6.28
CA PHE A 256 -11.52 9.76 5.53
C PHE A 256 -12.71 8.82 5.27
N LEU A 257 -13.56 8.59 6.27
CA LEU A 257 -14.80 7.84 6.13
C LEU A 257 -15.74 8.45 5.09
N GLU A 258 -15.91 9.78 5.08
CA GLU A 258 -16.73 10.49 4.08
C GLU A 258 -16.18 10.32 2.65
N VAL A 259 -14.85 10.40 2.48
CA VAL A 259 -14.21 10.17 1.18
C VAL A 259 -14.46 8.74 0.70
N GLU A 260 -14.30 7.74 1.57
CA GLU A 260 -14.53 6.34 1.19
C GLU A 260 -16.00 6.06 0.91
N GLU A 261 -16.93 6.67 1.64
CA GLU A 261 -18.37 6.57 1.35
C GLU A 261 -18.71 7.13 -0.04
N TYR A 262 -18.11 8.27 -0.41
CA TYR A 262 -18.23 8.82 -1.76
C TYR A 262 -17.64 7.88 -2.83
N MET A 263 -16.48 7.28 -2.56
CA MET A 263 -15.85 6.35 -3.51
C MET A 263 -16.67 5.07 -3.71
N GLU A 264 -17.32 4.57 -2.65
CA GLU A 264 -18.18 3.38 -2.69
C GLU A 264 -19.53 3.66 -3.37
N ASN A 265 -20.19 4.77 -3.03
CA ASN A 265 -21.58 5.02 -3.39
C ASN A 265 -21.79 6.11 -4.45
N GLY A 266 -20.74 6.85 -4.81
CA GLY A 266 -20.81 8.01 -5.69
C GLY A 266 -21.41 9.24 -5.01
N SER A 267 -21.53 10.35 -5.75
CA SER A 267 -22.17 11.56 -5.24
C SER A 267 -23.68 11.39 -5.10
N VAL A 268 -24.24 11.87 -3.98
CA VAL A 268 -25.68 12.18 -3.91
C VAL A 268 -26.00 13.26 -4.95
N PRO A 269 -27.00 13.08 -5.82
CA PRO A 269 -27.39 14.10 -6.78
C PRO A 269 -27.75 15.41 -6.06
N LEU A 270 -27.12 16.51 -6.47
CA LEU A 270 -27.49 17.83 -5.97
C LEU A 270 -28.85 18.21 -6.57
N ASP A 271 -29.85 18.37 -5.71
CA ASP A 271 -31.11 18.95 -6.12
C ASP A 271 -30.93 20.46 -6.25
N VAL A 272 -30.79 20.91 -7.50
CA VAL A 272 -30.61 22.34 -7.79
C VAL A 272 -31.99 22.92 -8.05
N GLU A 273 -32.54 23.62 -7.06
CA GLU A 273 -33.65 24.53 -7.32
C GLU A 273 -33.16 25.59 -8.32
N ARG A 274 -33.63 25.46 -9.56
CA ARG A 274 -33.37 26.47 -10.58
C ARG A 274 -34.06 27.77 -10.14
N TRP A 275 -33.26 28.77 -9.79
CA TRP A 275 -33.75 30.13 -9.58
C TRP A 275 -34.27 30.66 -10.93
N TYR A 276 -35.58 30.58 -11.14
CA TYR A 276 -36.26 31.37 -12.16
C TYR A 276 -36.50 32.76 -11.61
N ASP A 277 -35.99 33.79 -12.29
CA ASP A 277 -36.29 35.18 -11.97
C ASP A 277 -37.80 35.40 -12.08
N ARG A 278 -38.49 35.65 -10.95
CA ARG A 278 -39.89 36.03 -10.95
C ARG A 278 -39.99 37.51 -11.33
N SER A 279 -39.69 37.80 -12.59
CA SER A 279 -39.93 39.09 -13.22
C SER A 279 -40.85 38.95 -14.44
N SER A 280 -41.91 38.15 -14.28
CA SER A 280 -43.06 38.22 -15.20
C SER A 280 -44.33 37.87 -14.43
N ASP A 281 -44.81 38.81 -13.61
CA ASP A 281 -46.24 38.99 -13.33
C ASP A 281 -46.44 40.29 -12.55
N SER A 282 -46.56 41.42 -13.27
CA SER A 282 -47.45 42.50 -12.86
C SER A 282 -47.63 43.51 -14.00
N TYR A 283 -48.54 43.23 -14.92
CA TYR A 283 -49.54 44.22 -15.34
C TYR A 283 -50.77 43.42 -15.76
N ALA A 284 -51.58 43.14 -14.74
CA ALA A 284 -52.94 42.66 -14.90
C ALA A 284 -53.76 43.62 -15.75
N GLU A 285 -54.69 43.03 -16.50
CA GLU A 285 -55.84 43.67 -17.10
C GLU A 285 -56.53 44.64 -16.12
N ASP A 286 -56.70 45.89 -16.53
CA ASP A 286 -57.90 46.68 -16.22
C ASP A 286 -57.99 47.80 -17.27
N ASP A 287 -58.85 47.59 -18.28
CA ASP A 287 -59.94 48.51 -18.56
C ASP A 287 -60.67 48.03 -19.82
N ARG A 288 -61.85 47.46 -19.59
CA ARG A 288 -62.92 47.33 -20.58
C ARG A 288 -63.62 48.68 -20.66
N ASP A 289 -63.83 49.17 -21.87
CA ASP A 289 -64.98 49.96 -22.28
C ASP A 289 -65.47 49.45 -23.64
#